data_AF-A0A969TIS3-F1
#
_entry.id   AF-A0A969TIS3-F1
#
_cell.length_a   1.000
_cell.length_b   1.000
_cell.length_c   1.000
_cell.angle_alpha   90.00
_cell.angle_beta   90.00
_cell.angle_gamma   90.00
#
_symmetry.space_group_name_H-M   'P 1'
#
loop_
_entity.id
_entity.type
_entity.pdbx_description
1 polymer ?
#
loop_
_entity_poly.entity_id
_entity_poly.type
_entity_poly.pdbx_seq_one_letter_code
_entity_poly.pdbx_strand_id
1 'polypeptide(L)'
;MRAPGQADLRQTADSLIATLDTQQYYLGRSVIAITAEGDWPLHALLALCNAHLLSAIYQALTQEQGRLLAQVKVNKVQLLPIPPLTLSTPGEQRAALLATFQAQYDAAMLSGMAAPAATATWRDWADYWQPLLAWPCPNGAALPTDVLYDRLCFLATRMLALEQARQAEQARFLGWLAQTSGSTIANWRRKTVLARYWQHPWSTIAQVLSSNRRHMAAVQGRTTSAAHTALQQLSATVEQHWQASAQRSWQLLAQLHATDRLIDLLVYQLYGLEPSAIDLVEHDRQQRYVYPPDR
;
A
#
# COMPACT_ATOMS: atom_id res chain seq x y z
N MET A 1 -30.59 4.04 -6.77
CA MET A 1 -29.52 5.05 -6.64
C MET A 1 -28.39 4.42 -5.84
N ARG A 2 -27.24 4.15 -6.45
CA ARG A 2 -26.01 3.79 -5.71
C ARG A 2 -25.52 5.08 -5.05
N ALA A 3 -25.34 5.09 -3.73
CA ALA A 3 -24.62 6.19 -3.10
C ALA A 3 -23.22 6.23 -3.74
N PRO A 4 -22.69 7.41 -4.11
CA PRO A 4 -21.34 7.52 -4.62
C PRO A 4 -20.37 6.92 -3.60
N GLY A 5 -19.34 6.21 -4.07
CA GLY A 5 -18.31 5.68 -3.17
C GLY A 5 -17.76 6.80 -2.27
N GLN A 6 -17.34 6.45 -1.06
CA GLN A 6 -16.77 7.41 -0.11
C GLN A 6 -15.28 7.13 0.04
N ALA A 7 -14.46 8.18 -0.03
CA ALA A 7 -13.06 8.09 0.37
C ALA A 7 -12.92 8.55 1.81
N ASP A 8 -12.05 7.89 2.56
CA ASP A 8 -11.89 8.10 3.99
C ASP A 8 -10.45 8.50 4.28
N LEU A 9 -10.27 9.65 4.94
CA LEU A 9 -8.98 10.10 5.45
C LEU A 9 -8.83 9.72 6.92
N ARG A 10 -7.66 9.19 7.28
CA ARG A 10 -7.31 8.99 8.68
C ARG A 10 -7.09 10.33 9.38
N GLN A 11 -7.76 10.56 10.51
CA GLN A 11 -7.69 11.82 11.25
C GLN A 11 -6.46 11.92 12.17
N THR A 12 -5.99 10.82 12.75
CA THR A 12 -4.86 10.78 13.70
C THR A 12 -3.55 10.43 12.98
N ALA A 13 -3.10 11.35 12.13
CA ALA A 13 -1.84 11.31 11.42
C ALA A 13 -1.34 12.74 11.15
N ASP A 14 -0.02 12.88 10.96
CA ASP A 14 0.66 14.09 10.50
C ASP A 14 0.79 14.16 8.97
N SER A 15 0.21 13.19 8.26
CA SER A 15 0.23 13.00 6.82
C SER A 15 -1.16 12.58 6.33
N LEU A 16 -1.41 12.74 5.03
CA LEU A 16 -2.66 12.32 4.41
C LEU A 16 -2.61 10.80 4.15
N ILE A 17 -3.53 10.07 4.75
CA ILE A 17 -3.70 8.63 4.51
C ILE A 17 -5.16 8.42 4.14
N ALA A 18 -5.41 8.12 2.87
CA ALA A 18 -6.75 7.92 2.34
C ALA A 18 -7.00 6.43 2.01
N THR A 19 -8.22 5.96 2.21
CA THR A 19 -8.73 4.65 1.74
C THR A 19 -10.11 4.83 1.11
N LEU A 20 -10.66 3.81 0.46
CA LEU A 20 -12.06 3.79 0.03
C LEU A 20 -12.89 2.93 0.96
N ASP A 21 -14.04 3.45 1.38
CA ASP A 21 -15.08 2.65 1.98
C ASP A 21 -16.02 2.12 0.89
N THR A 22 -15.88 0.82 0.62
CA THR A 22 -16.74 0.09 -0.33
C THR A 22 -17.90 -0.65 0.35
N GLN A 23 -17.93 -0.66 1.68
CA GLN A 23 -18.86 -1.45 2.50
C GLN A 23 -19.77 -0.60 3.38
N GLN A 24 -19.68 0.73 3.29
CA GLN A 24 -20.53 1.71 3.98
C GLN A 24 -20.52 1.53 5.50
N TYR A 25 -19.33 1.39 6.07
CA TYR A 25 -19.16 1.33 7.50
C TYR A 25 -19.46 2.69 8.15
N TYR A 26 -20.05 2.67 9.35
CA TYR A 26 -20.25 3.89 10.12
C TYR A 26 -18.90 4.46 10.57
N LEU A 27 -18.63 5.71 10.19
CA LEU A 27 -17.41 6.39 10.61
C LEU A 27 -17.45 6.80 12.08
N GLY A 28 -16.40 6.48 12.82
CA GLY A 28 -16.13 7.05 14.15
C GLY A 28 -15.45 8.42 14.08
N ARG A 29 -15.12 9.01 15.24
CA ARG A 29 -14.44 10.31 15.38
C ARG A 29 -12.96 10.33 14.97
N SER A 30 -12.49 9.34 14.21
CA SER A 30 -11.08 9.15 13.85
C SER A 30 -10.85 9.11 12.34
N VAL A 31 -11.91 9.34 11.55
CA VAL A 31 -11.91 9.28 10.09
C VAL A 31 -12.68 10.48 9.56
N ILE A 32 -12.17 11.09 8.50
CA ILE A 32 -12.80 12.20 7.78
C ILE A 32 -13.30 11.64 6.45
N ALA A 33 -14.61 11.74 6.20
CA ALA A 33 -15.18 11.41 4.90
C ALA A 33 -14.82 12.48 3.86
N ILE A 34 -14.37 12.05 2.69
CA ILE A 34 -14.34 12.83 1.46
C ILE A 34 -15.41 12.28 0.53
N THR A 35 -16.35 13.14 0.17
CA THR A 35 -17.36 12.88 -0.84
C THR A 35 -17.09 13.72 -2.06
N ALA A 36 -17.24 13.13 -3.25
CA ALA A 36 -17.25 13.86 -4.50
C ALA A 36 -18.69 14.27 -4.85
N GLU A 37 -18.87 15.51 -5.29
CA GLU A 37 -20.08 15.92 -5.99
C GLU A 37 -19.93 15.61 -7.49
N GLY A 38 -20.93 14.96 -8.08
CA GLY A 38 -20.91 14.56 -9.49
C GLY A 38 -20.01 13.37 -9.80
N ASP A 39 -19.59 13.25 -11.06
CA ASP A 39 -18.84 12.10 -11.59
C ASP A 39 -17.32 12.21 -11.37
N TRP A 40 -16.89 12.81 -10.26
CA TRP A 40 -15.46 12.96 -10.00
C TRP A 40 -14.79 11.59 -9.78
N PRO A 41 -13.61 11.35 -10.37
CA PRO A 41 -12.88 10.10 -10.18
C PRO A 41 -12.32 9.98 -8.75
N LEU A 42 -13.10 9.38 -7.85
CA LEU A 42 -12.73 9.22 -6.44
C LEU A 42 -11.41 8.44 -6.25
N HIS A 43 -11.11 7.49 -7.13
CA HIS A 43 -9.85 6.74 -7.11
C HIS A 43 -8.65 7.62 -7.46
N ALA A 44 -8.80 8.62 -8.33
CA ALA A 44 -7.72 9.57 -8.59
C ALA A 44 -7.50 10.50 -7.40
N LEU A 45 -8.58 10.90 -6.71
CA LEU A 45 -8.46 11.65 -5.45
C LEU A 45 -7.75 10.83 -4.37
N LEU A 46 -8.06 9.53 -4.27
CA LEU A 46 -7.35 8.59 -3.41
C LEU A 46 -5.85 8.54 -3.72
N ALA A 47 -5.48 8.46 -5.01
CA ALA A 47 -4.08 8.48 -5.44
C ALA A 47 -3.39 9.78 -5.03
N LEU A 48 -4.02 10.93 -5.29
CA LEU A 48 -3.51 12.25 -4.95
C LEU A 48 -3.30 12.39 -3.44
N CYS A 49 -4.31 12.05 -2.63
CA CYS A 49 -4.21 12.17 -1.17
C CYS A 49 -3.14 11.25 -0.57
N ASN A 50 -2.84 10.11 -1.20
CA ASN A 50 -1.78 9.21 -0.73
C ASN A 50 -0.40 9.55 -1.30
N ALA A 51 -0.31 10.42 -2.30
CA ALA A 51 0.94 10.83 -2.92
C ALA A 51 1.78 11.69 -1.97
N HIS A 52 3.10 11.55 -2.09
CA HIS A 52 4.07 12.23 -1.23
C HIS A 52 4.00 13.75 -1.37
N LEU A 53 3.76 14.27 -2.58
CA LEU A 53 3.62 15.71 -2.83
C LEU A 53 2.54 16.37 -1.96
N LEU A 54 1.33 15.80 -1.93
CA LEU A 54 0.22 16.42 -1.19
C LEU A 54 0.44 16.29 0.31
N SER A 55 1.07 15.21 0.77
CA SER A 55 1.49 15.08 2.17
C SER A 55 2.53 16.15 2.54
N ALA A 56 3.52 16.41 1.69
CA ALA A 56 4.51 17.45 1.90
C ALA A 56 3.88 18.86 1.93
N ILE A 57 2.99 19.17 0.98
CA ILE A 57 2.24 20.44 0.96
C ILE A 57 1.38 20.59 2.23
N TYR A 58 0.66 19.52 2.62
CA TYR A 58 -0.16 19.53 3.82
C TYR A 58 0.68 19.79 5.09
N GLN A 59 1.83 19.15 5.21
CA GLN A 59 2.76 19.34 6.32
C GLN A 59 3.31 20.77 6.37
N ALA A 60 3.66 21.35 5.23
CA ALA A 60 4.07 22.75 5.13
C ALA A 60 2.95 23.73 5.56
N LEU A 61 1.69 23.44 5.21
CA LEU A 61 0.52 24.26 5.58
C LEU A 61 0.14 24.18 7.05
N THR A 62 0.47 23.07 7.72
CA THR A 62 0.04 22.78 9.09
C THR A 62 1.12 23.02 10.12
N GLN A 63 2.40 22.84 9.77
CA GLN A 63 3.53 22.92 10.71
C GLN A 63 3.34 22.02 11.95
N GLU A 64 2.67 20.88 11.78
CA GLU A 64 2.37 19.92 12.86
C GLU A 64 3.35 18.74 12.90
N GLN A 65 4.37 18.72 12.03
CA GLN A 65 5.40 17.67 12.01
C GLN A 65 6.06 17.52 13.40
N GLY A 66 6.21 16.28 13.87
CA GLY A 66 6.87 15.98 15.15
C GLY A 66 6.03 16.20 16.41
N ARG A 67 4.73 16.54 16.29
CA ARG A 67 3.85 16.70 17.46
C ARG A 67 3.26 15.37 17.91
N LEU A 68 3.28 15.14 19.23
CA LEU A 68 2.78 13.93 19.89
C LEU A 68 1.29 13.60 19.61
N LEU A 69 0.48 14.59 19.23
CA LEU A 69 -0.96 14.47 18.98
C LEU A 69 -1.37 15.19 17.68
N ALA A 70 -0.60 15.03 16.60
CA ALA A 70 -0.96 15.60 15.31
C ALA A 70 -2.34 15.10 14.83
N GLN A 71 -3.13 16.02 14.27
CA GLN A 71 -4.45 15.73 13.71
C GLN A 71 -4.59 16.35 12.33
N VAL A 72 -5.25 15.62 11.43
CA VAL A 72 -5.64 16.16 10.13
C VAL A 72 -6.75 17.19 10.32
N LYS A 73 -6.49 18.43 9.90
CA LYS A 73 -7.42 19.56 10.05
C LYS A 73 -8.14 19.78 8.72
N VAL A 74 -9.47 19.59 8.71
CA VAL A 74 -10.31 19.70 7.50
C VAL A 74 -10.11 21.04 6.78
N ASN A 75 -10.05 22.14 7.52
CA ASN A 75 -9.82 23.48 6.96
C ASN A 75 -8.46 23.63 6.25
N LYS A 76 -7.46 22.78 6.56
CA LYS A 76 -6.17 22.74 5.87
C LYS A 76 -6.21 21.81 4.67
N VAL A 77 -6.95 20.71 4.75
CA VAL A 77 -7.20 19.81 3.61
C VAL A 77 -7.92 20.56 2.46
N GLN A 78 -8.87 21.44 2.80
CA GLN A 78 -9.57 22.28 1.81
C GLN A 78 -8.67 23.28 1.07
N LEU A 79 -7.46 23.55 1.58
CA LEU A 79 -6.50 24.44 0.94
C LEU A 79 -5.53 23.70 0.01
N LEU A 80 -5.63 22.37 -0.10
CA LEU A 80 -4.75 21.60 -0.96
C LEU A 80 -5.02 21.96 -2.43
N PRO A 81 -3.97 22.28 -3.20
CA PRO A 81 -4.12 22.66 -4.60
C PRO A 81 -4.41 21.41 -5.44
N ILE A 82 -5.67 21.10 -5.70
CA ILE A 82 -6.04 19.96 -6.59
C ILE A 82 -6.24 20.51 -8.01
N PRO A 83 -5.46 20.05 -9.01
CA PRO A 83 -5.65 20.45 -10.40
C PRO A 83 -7.07 20.15 -10.89
N PRO A 84 -7.68 21.04 -11.70
CA PRO A 84 -9.02 20.78 -12.22
C PRO A 84 -9.00 19.65 -13.26
N LEU A 85 -9.98 18.77 -13.19
CA LEU A 85 -10.19 17.75 -14.22
C LEU A 85 -10.84 18.38 -15.46
N THR A 86 -10.06 18.56 -16.53
CA THR A 86 -10.54 19.05 -17.82
C THR A 86 -10.55 17.92 -18.84
N LEU A 87 -11.73 17.56 -19.35
CA LEU A 87 -11.90 16.51 -20.36
C LEU A 87 -11.60 17.05 -21.76
N SER A 88 -10.32 17.10 -22.14
CA SER A 88 -9.86 17.57 -23.44
C SER A 88 -9.70 16.45 -24.48
N THR A 89 -9.54 15.21 -24.03
CA THR A 89 -9.21 14.06 -24.86
C THR A 89 -10.49 13.26 -25.19
N PRO A 90 -10.74 12.89 -26.45
CA PRO A 90 -11.87 12.05 -26.82
C PRO A 90 -11.92 10.73 -26.03
N GLY A 91 -13.13 10.32 -25.62
CA GLY A 91 -13.31 9.15 -24.73
C GLY A 91 -12.73 7.84 -25.27
N GLU A 92 -12.87 7.58 -26.57
CA GLU A 92 -12.29 6.39 -27.21
C GLU A 92 -10.76 6.42 -27.17
N GLN A 93 -10.15 7.58 -27.45
CA GLN A 93 -8.71 7.76 -27.39
C GLN A 93 -8.20 7.57 -25.96
N ARG A 94 -8.87 8.14 -24.95
CA ARG A 94 -8.55 7.92 -23.53
C ARG A 94 -8.57 6.44 -23.15
N ALA A 95 -9.62 5.72 -23.57
CA ALA A 95 -9.74 4.29 -23.28
C ALA A 95 -8.59 3.47 -23.90
N ALA A 96 -8.21 3.76 -25.14
CA ALA A 96 -7.09 3.09 -25.82
C ALA A 96 -5.74 3.36 -25.14
N LEU A 97 -5.50 4.61 -24.73
CA LEU A 97 -4.29 5.01 -24.00
C LEU A 97 -4.22 4.34 -22.63
N LEU A 98 -5.34 4.29 -21.92
CA LEU A 98 -5.42 3.61 -20.63
C LEU A 98 -5.16 2.10 -20.80
N ALA A 99 -5.76 1.44 -21.80
CA ALA A 99 -5.54 0.02 -22.04
C ALA A 99 -4.06 -0.29 -22.34
N THR A 100 -3.38 0.58 -23.08
CA THR A 100 -1.93 0.45 -23.36
C THR A 100 -1.11 0.61 -22.08
N PHE A 101 -1.42 1.62 -21.26
CA PHE A 101 -0.78 1.82 -19.96
C PHE A 101 -0.96 0.62 -19.03
N GLN A 102 -2.17 0.04 -18.99
CA GLN A 102 -2.48 -1.14 -18.20
C GLN A 102 -1.64 -2.35 -18.63
N ALA A 103 -1.55 -2.61 -19.94
CA ALA A 103 -0.76 -3.72 -20.47
C ALA A 103 0.74 -3.57 -20.14
N GLN A 104 1.29 -2.36 -20.27
CA GLN A 104 2.68 -2.07 -19.91
C GLN A 104 2.92 -2.23 -18.41
N TYR A 105 1.98 -1.77 -17.58
CA TYR A 105 2.06 -1.91 -16.12
C TYR A 105 2.06 -3.39 -15.70
N ASP A 106 1.12 -4.18 -16.23
CA ASP A 106 1.02 -5.61 -15.91
C ASP A 106 2.24 -6.38 -16.42
N ALA A 107 2.77 -6.04 -17.61
CA ALA A 107 4.02 -6.63 -18.11
C ALA A 107 5.21 -6.32 -17.20
N ALA A 108 5.35 -5.07 -16.73
CA ALA A 108 6.40 -4.69 -15.79
C ALA A 108 6.29 -5.50 -14.48
N MET A 109 5.07 -5.67 -13.95
CA MET A 109 4.80 -6.44 -12.72
C MET A 109 5.09 -7.94 -12.85
N LEU A 110 4.88 -8.52 -14.05
CA LEU A 110 5.12 -9.94 -14.34
C LEU A 110 6.59 -10.25 -14.66
N SER A 111 7.27 -9.34 -15.34
CA SER A 111 8.67 -9.53 -15.77
C SER A 111 9.66 -9.69 -14.61
N GLY A 112 9.24 -9.34 -13.38
CA GLY A 112 10.09 -9.41 -12.21
C GLY A 112 11.28 -8.45 -12.30
N MET A 113 11.17 -7.38 -13.10
CA MET A 113 12.16 -6.30 -13.14
C MET A 113 12.53 -5.96 -11.70
N ALA A 114 13.82 -6.08 -11.39
CA ALA A 114 14.31 -5.81 -10.06
C ALA A 114 13.96 -4.36 -9.71
N ALA A 115 12.99 -4.21 -8.81
CA ALA A 115 12.62 -2.90 -8.30
C ALA A 115 13.88 -2.22 -7.74
N PRO A 116 14.04 -0.91 -7.94
CA PRO A 116 15.13 -0.16 -7.33
C PRO A 116 15.23 -0.44 -5.82
N ALA A 117 16.46 -0.42 -5.30
CA ALA A 117 16.74 -0.69 -3.89
C ALA A 117 15.97 0.27 -2.96
N ALA A 118 15.89 -0.06 -1.67
CA ALA A 118 15.22 0.81 -0.68
C ALA A 118 15.88 2.21 -0.56
N THR A 119 17.15 2.35 -0.96
CA THR A 119 17.91 3.60 -1.00
C THR A 119 17.80 4.33 -2.35
N ALA A 120 16.99 3.84 -3.28
CA ALA A 120 16.81 4.43 -4.59
C ALA A 120 16.17 5.82 -4.49
N THR A 121 16.69 6.74 -5.30
CA THR A 121 16.17 8.09 -5.46
C THR A 121 14.96 8.10 -6.38
N TRP A 122 14.26 9.23 -6.44
CA TRP A 122 13.15 9.39 -7.40
C TRP A 122 13.59 9.24 -8.86
N ARG A 123 14.85 9.56 -9.19
CA ARG A 123 15.40 9.41 -10.53
C ARG A 123 15.55 7.95 -10.93
N ASP A 124 16.04 7.11 -10.01
CA ASP A 124 16.13 5.66 -10.24
C ASP A 124 14.74 5.05 -10.52
N TRP A 125 13.73 5.54 -9.80
CA TRP A 125 12.33 5.15 -10.04
C TRP A 125 11.77 5.72 -11.34
N ALA A 126 12.16 6.94 -11.73
CA ALA A 126 11.78 7.53 -13.01
C ALA A 126 12.37 6.75 -14.19
N ASP A 127 13.62 6.30 -14.07
CA ASP A 127 14.29 5.45 -15.06
C ASP A 127 13.63 4.07 -15.14
N TYR A 128 13.35 3.45 -13.99
CA TYR A 128 12.61 2.18 -13.91
C TYR A 128 11.23 2.28 -14.60
N TRP A 129 10.50 3.37 -14.35
CA TRP A 129 9.17 3.59 -14.90
C TRP A 129 9.13 4.35 -16.22
N GLN A 130 10.29 4.59 -16.85
CA GLN A 130 10.39 5.40 -18.06
C GLN A 130 9.38 5.01 -19.15
N PRO A 131 9.11 3.72 -19.44
CA PRO A 131 8.13 3.35 -20.47
C PRO A 131 6.69 3.79 -20.17
N LEU A 132 6.31 3.89 -18.89
CA LEU A 132 4.98 4.30 -18.46
C LEU A 132 4.87 5.81 -18.24
N LEU A 133 5.99 6.46 -17.89
CA LEU A 133 6.09 7.91 -17.83
C LEU A 133 6.22 8.54 -19.21
N ALA A 134 6.79 7.80 -20.16
CA ALA A 134 6.91 8.21 -21.55
C ALA A 134 5.52 8.37 -22.15
N TRP A 135 5.34 9.52 -22.82
CA TRP A 135 4.16 9.81 -23.60
C TRP A 135 4.60 9.99 -25.05
N PRO A 136 4.17 9.11 -25.96
CA PRO A 136 4.28 9.37 -27.39
C PRO A 136 3.26 10.46 -27.75
N CYS A 137 3.61 11.73 -27.54
CA CYS A 137 2.84 12.84 -28.09
C CYS A 137 3.17 12.99 -29.59
N PRO A 138 2.16 13.19 -30.44
CA PRO A 138 2.38 13.98 -31.64
C PRO A 138 2.80 15.39 -31.18
N ASN A 139 4.00 15.82 -31.53
CA ASN A 139 4.50 17.21 -31.39
C ASN A 139 5.03 17.67 -30.01
N GLY A 140 5.38 16.79 -29.08
CA GLY A 140 6.03 17.22 -27.82
C GLY A 140 5.09 17.78 -26.75
N ALA A 141 3.76 17.69 -26.93
CA ALA A 141 2.79 18.18 -25.96
C ALA A 141 2.79 17.37 -24.65
N ALA A 142 2.59 18.06 -23.53
CA ALA A 142 2.40 17.43 -22.23
C ALA A 142 1.18 16.48 -22.24
N LEU A 143 1.20 15.48 -21.35
CA LEU A 143 0.08 14.55 -21.19
C LEU A 143 -1.18 15.33 -20.76
N PRO A 144 -2.32 15.18 -21.47
CA PRO A 144 -3.56 15.80 -21.05
C PRO A 144 -3.94 15.40 -19.62
N THR A 145 -4.46 16.35 -18.86
CA THR A 145 -4.82 16.16 -17.46
C THR A 145 -5.78 14.99 -17.27
N ASP A 146 -6.82 14.87 -18.10
CA ASP A 146 -7.78 13.76 -18.04
C ASP A 146 -7.14 12.37 -18.18
N VAL A 147 -6.13 12.21 -19.05
CA VAL A 147 -5.38 10.96 -19.20
C VAL A 147 -4.53 10.65 -17.95
N LEU A 148 -3.92 11.66 -17.32
CA LEU A 148 -3.22 11.49 -16.04
C LEU A 148 -4.17 11.01 -14.94
N TYR A 149 -5.36 11.61 -14.85
CA TYR A 149 -6.39 11.19 -13.89
C TYR A 149 -6.84 9.75 -14.12
N ASP A 150 -7.01 9.31 -15.37
CA ASP A 150 -7.34 7.91 -15.70
C ASP A 150 -6.25 6.92 -15.23
N ARG A 151 -4.98 7.26 -15.45
CA ARG A 151 -3.85 6.46 -14.98
C ARG A 151 -3.80 6.40 -13.46
N LEU A 152 -3.95 7.53 -12.77
CA LEU A 152 -4.00 7.59 -11.31
C LEU A 152 -5.17 6.77 -10.75
N CYS A 153 -6.36 6.84 -11.36
CA CYS A 153 -7.50 5.99 -11.03
C CYS A 153 -7.17 4.51 -11.10
N PHE A 154 -6.56 4.08 -12.19
CA PHE A 154 -6.15 2.69 -12.37
C PHE A 154 -5.14 2.28 -11.31
N LEU A 155 -4.09 3.09 -11.07
CA LEU A 155 -3.05 2.76 -10.08
C LEU A 155 -3.61 2.68 -8.66
N ALA A 156 -4.48 3.61 -8.27
CA ALA A 156 -5.19 3.54 -6.99
C ALA A 156 -6.02 2.25 -6.86
N THR A 157 -6.74 1.87 -7.92
CA THR A 157 -7.48 0.60 -7.96
C THR A 157 -6.54 -0.60 -7.81
N ARG A 158 -5.36 -0.56 -8.46
CA ARG A 158 -4.34 -1.61 -8.33
C ARG A 158 -3.74 -1.67 -6.93
N MET A 159 -3.47 -0.53 -6.28
CA MET A 159 -2.99 -0.52 -4.89
C MET A 159 -3.97 -1.18 -3.93
N LEU A 160 -5.27 -0.90 -4.08
CA LEU A 160 -6.31 -1.53 -3.27
C LEU A 160 -6.32 -3.04 -3.46
N ALA A 161 -6.25 -3.51 -4.72
CA ALA A 161 -6.22 -4.94 -5.04
C ALA A 161 -4.96 -5.63 -4.47
N LEU A 162 -3.79 -4.97 -4.53
CA LEU A 162 -2.54 -5.50 -3.97
C LEU A 162 -2.59 -5.60 -2.45
N GLU A 163 -3.11 -4.59 -1.76
CA GLU A 163 -3.26 -4.61 -0.30
C GLU A 163 -4.29 -5.68 0.14
N GLN A 164 -5.39 -5.83 -0.59
CA GLN A 164 -6.35 -6.93 -0.38
C GLN A 164 -5.69 -8.30 -0.56
N ALA A 165 -4.89 -8.49 -1.62
CA ALA A 165 -4.16 -9.73 -1.83
C ALA A 165 -3.16 -10.01 -0.70
N ARG A 166 -2.49 -8.99 -0.17
CA ARG A 166 -1.56 -9.12 0.96
C ARG A 166 -2.29 -9.47 2.27
N GLN A 167 -3.43 -8.84 2.52
CA GLN A 167 -4.31 -9.17 3.66
C GLN A 167 -4.86 -10.59 3.55
N ALA A 168 -5.26 -11.01 2.35
CA ALA A 168 -5.72 -12.37 2.08
C ALA A 168 -4.60 -13.40 2.31
N GLU A 169 -3.36 -13.11 1.90
CA GLU A 169 -2.21 -13.98 2.14
C GLU A 169 -1.91 -14.12 3.65
N GLN A 170 -1.97 -13.02 4.39
CA GLN A 170 -1.87 -13.03 5.85
C GLN A 170 -2.98 -13.87 6.49
N ALA A 171 -4.24 -13.65 6.10
CA ALA A 171 -5.38 -14.40 6.62
C ALA A 171 -5.27 -15.90 6.30
N ARG A 172 -4.83 -16.25 5.09
CA ARG A 172 -4.58 -17.62 4.63
C ARG A 172 -3.56 -18.32 5.53
N PHE A 173 -2.40 -17.71 5.75
CA PHE A 173 -1.35 -18.30 6.58
C PHE A 173 -1.78 -18.45 8.05
N LEU A 174 -2.38 -17.41 8.64
CA LEU A 174 -2.83 -17.48 10.03
C LEU A 174 -3.98 -18.46 10.23
N GLY A 175 -4.90 -18.55 9.27
CA GLY A 175 -5.98 -19.53 9.28
C GLY A 175 -5.46 -20.96 9.17
N TRP A 176 -4.53 -21.20 8.24
CA TRP A 176 -3.83 -22.49 8.13
C TRP A 176 -3.11 -22.85 9.43
N LEU A 177 -2.34 -21.93 10.01
CA LEU A 177 -1.60 -22.16 11.25
C LEU A 177 -2.54 -22.46 12.43
N ALA A 178 -3.69 -21.78 12.52
CA ALA A 178 -4.71 -22.06 13.54
C ALA A 178 -5.25 -23.48 13.41
N GLN A 179 -5.54 -23.93 12.18
CA GLN A 179 -6.04 -25.27 11.90
C GLN A 179 -4.99 -26.34 12.22
N THR A 180 -3.76 -26.18 11.73
CA THR A 180 -2.68 -27.16 11.95
C THR A 180 -2.26 -27.25 13.42
N SER A 181 -2.28 -26.13 14.15
CA SER A 181 -2.01 -26.11 15.59
C SER A 181 -3.20 -26.54 16.44
N GLY A 182 -4.40 -26.65 15.87
CA GLY A 182 -5.65 -26.94 16.58
C GLY A 182 -6.05 -25.85 17.58
N SER A 183 -5.56 -24.62 17.42
CA SER A 183 -5.69 -23.55 18.42
C SER A 183 -5.96 -22.19 17.78
N THR A 184 -6.84 -21.40 18.40
CA THR A 184 -7.13 -20.03 17.95
C THR A 184 -5.96 -19.09 18.24
N ILE A 185 -5.42 -18.45 17.20
CA ILE A 185 -4.28 -17.51 17.29
C ILE A 185 -4.54 -16.34 18.25
N ALA A 186 -5.81 -15.92 18.44
CA ALA A 186 -6.17 -14.84 19.35
C ALA A 186 -5.75 -15.09 20.81
N ASN A 187 -5.61 -16.36 21.20
CA ASN A 187 -5.23 -16.80 22.55
C ASN A 187 -3.71 -16.97 22.71
N TRP A 188 -2.94 -16.75 21.64
CA TRP A 188 -1.51 -16.97 21.67
C TRP A 188 -0.76 -15.79 22.30
N ARG A 189 0.29 -16.11 23.05
CA ARG A 189 1.30 -15.14 23.45
C ARG A 189 2.00 -14.60 22.20
N ARG A 190 2.31 -13.30 22.20
CA ARG A 190 2.99 -12.60 21.08
C ARG A 190 2.22 -12.66 19.75
N LYS A 191 0.88 -12.71 19.81
CA LYS A 191 0.01 -12.70 18.61
C LYS A 191 0.23 -11.50 17.67
N THR A 192 0.67 -10.36 18.19
CA THR A 192 0.97 -9.16 17.39
C THR A 192 2.21 -9.34 16.52
N VAL A 193 3.24 -10.04 17.01
CA VAL A 193 4.43 -10.44 16.24
C VAL A 193 4.01 -11.39 15.12
N LEU A 194 3.20 -12.40 15.46
CA LEU A 194 2.70 -13.36 14.49
C LEU A 194 1.76 -12.73 13.44
N ALA A 195 0.98 -11.71 13.83
CA ALA A 195 0.15 -10.95 12.91
C ALA A 195 0.97 -10.20 11.85
N ARG A 196 2.26 -9.95 12.09
CA ARG A 196 3.20 -9.32 11.16
C ARG A 196 4.37 -10.24 10.84
N TYR A 197 4.11 -11.55 10.70
CA TYR A 197 5.15 -12.58 10.62
C TYR A 197 6.18 -12.34 9.50
N TRP A 198 5.80 -11.68 8.40
CA TRP A 198 6.70 -11.38 7.27
C TRP A 198 7.72 -10.29 7.60
N GLN A 199 7.57 -9.56 8.71
CA GLN A 199 8.52 -8.55 9.20
C GLN A 199 9.56 -9.15 10.16
N HIS A 200 9.45 -10.45 10.48
CA HIS A 200 10.27 -11.09 11.51
C HIS A 200 11.00 -12.31 10.94
N PRO A 201 12.26 -12.54 11.34
CA PRO A 201 12.97 -13.75 10.95
C PRO A 201 12.33 -15.00 11.58
N TRP A 202 12.58 -16.17 10.98
CA TRP A 202 12.06 -17.44 11.46
C TRP A 202 12.35 -17.68 12.95
N SER A 203 13.54 -17.32 13.42
CA SER A 203 13.94 -17.44 14.84
C SER A 203 12.92 -16.81 15.80
N THR A 204 12.35 -15.67 15.42
CA THR A 204 11.32 -14.98 16.22
C THR A 204 9.99 -15.74 16.17
N ILE A 205 9.61 -16.26 15.00
CA ILE A 205 8.38 -17.04 14.82
C ILE A 205 8.46 -18.38 15.57
N ALA A 206 9.60 -19.06 15.51
CA ALA A 206 9.87 -20.28 16.28
C ALA A 206 9.79 -20.04 17.80
N GLN A 207 10.22 -18.86 18.29
CA GLN A 207 10.03 -18.47 19.68
C GLN A 207 8.55 -18.27 20.05
N VAL A 208 7.72 -17.78 19.12
CA VAL A 208 6.26 -17.70 19.33
C VAL A 208 5.67 -19.10 19.47
N LEU A 209 6.03 -20.04 18.60
CA LEU A 209 5.55 -21.43 18.66
C LEU A 209 5.92 -22.10 19.99
N SER A 210 7.19 -22.03 20.38
CA SER A 210 7.68 -22.62 21.63
C SER A 210 7.01 -22.02 22.88
N SER A 211 6.78 -20.70 22.88
CA SER A 211 6.08 -20.00 23.97
C SER A 211 4.62 -20.46 24.15
N ASN A 212 4.00 -20.98 23.09
CA ASN A 212 2.62 -21.44 23.07
C ASN A 212 2.49 -22.98 23.11
N ARG A 213 3.60 -23.72 23.23
CA ARG A 213 3.62 -25.20 23.23
C ARG A 213 2.65 -25.83 24.22
N ARG A 214 2.67 -25.38 25.48
CA ARG A 214 1.83 -25.97 26.55
C ARG A 214 0.34 -25.75 26.26
N HIS A 215 -0.01 -24.60 25.70
CA HIS A 215 -1.38 -24.29 25.31
C HIS A 215 -1.86 -25.20 24.17
N MET A 216 -1.05 -25.35 23.11
CA MET A 216 -1.38 -26.25 22.00
C MET A 216 -1.52 -27.71 22.47
N ALA A 217 -0.62 -28.16 23.34
CA ALA A 217 -0.67 -29.51 23.90
C ALA A 217 -1.93 -29.75 24.75
N ALA A 218 -2.31 -28.78 25.58
CA ALA A 218 -3.50 -28.85 26.41
C ALA A 218 -4.78 -28.93 25.56
N VAL A 219 -4.89 -28.10 24.51
CA VAL A 219 -6.04 -28.11 23.59
C VAL A 219 -6.14 -29.45 22.83
N GLN A 220 -5.00 -30.09 22.56
CA GLN A 220 -4.93 -31.37 21.84
C GLN A 220 -4.94 -32.60 22.77
N GLY A 221 -5.06 -32.44 24.09
CA GLY A 221 -5.05 -33.54 25.06
C GLY A 221 -3.73 -34.34 25.11
N ARG A 222 -2.59 -33.71 24.80
CA ARG A 222 -1.28 -34.38 24.68
C ARG A 222 -0.46 -34.31 25.98
N THR A 223 0.27 -35.39 26.28
CA THR A 223 1.27 -35.43 27.38
C THR A 223 2.49 -34.56 27.06
N THR A 224 3.31 -34.24 28.07
CA THR A 224 4.46 -33.32 27.92
C THR A 224 5.53 -33.82 26.95
N SER A 225 5.82 -35.13 26.90
CA SER A 225 6.81 -35.67 25.96
C SER A 225 6.28 -35.67 24.52
N ALA A 226 5.04 -36.12 24.32
CA ALA A 226 4.35 -36.09 23.02
C ALA A 226 4.21 -34.65 22.49
N ALA A 227 4.04 -33.66 23.37
CA ALA A 227 3.99 -32.25 23.02
C ALA A 227 5.32 -31.71 22.48
N HIS A 228 6.46 -32.24 22.91
CA HIS A 228 7.77 -31.80 22.38
C HIS A 228 8.00 -32.31 20.96
N THR A 229 7.77 -33.61 20.73
CA THR A 229 7.89 -34.22 19.39
C THR A 229 6.90 -33.60 18.41
N ALA A 230 5.65 -33.39 18.84
CA ALA A 230 4.64 -32.73 18.02
C ALA A 230 5.02 -31.28 17.69
N LEU A 231 5.64 -30.54 18.62
CA LEU A 231 6.12 -29.19 18.35
C LEU A 231 7.26 -29.20 17.32
N GLN A 232 8.19 -30.14 17.40
CA GLN A 232 9.29 -30.24 16.42
C GLN A 232 8.75 -30.49 15.00
N GLN A 233 7.83 -31.45 14.86
CA GLN A 233 7.17 -31.74 13.59
C GLN A 233 6.37 -30.53 13.07
N LEU A 234 5.58 -29.89 13.94
CA LEU A 234 4.84 -28.68 13.59
C LEU A 234 5.78 -27.55 13.16
N SER A 235 6.90 -27.36 13.85
CA SER A 235 7.83 -26.25 13.56
C SER A 235 8.44 -26.38 12.18
N ALA A 236 8.86 -27.58 11.76
CA ALA A 236 9.41 -27.80 10.42
C ALA A 236 8.38 -27.49 9.32
N THR A 237 7.13 -27.94 9.49
CA THR A 237 6.05 -27.63 8.54
C THR A 237 5.73 -26.14 8.54
N VAL A 238 5.68 -25.49 9.70
CA VAL A 238 5.40 -24.06 9.83
C VAL A 238 6.52 -23.23 9.22
N GLU A 239 7.78 -23.65 9.30
CA GLU A 239 8.92 -22.96 8.67
C GLU A 239 8.75 -22.87 7.16
N GLN A 240 8.45 -24.00 6.50
CA GLN A 240 8.26 -24.06 5.06
C GLN A 240 7.09 -23.19 4.60
N HIS A 241 5.94 -23.28 5.28
CA HIS A 241 4.76 -22.47 4.98
C HIS A 241 4.98 -20.99 5.29
N TRP A 242 5.70 -20.67 6.37
CA TRP A 242 6.10 -19.31 6.72
C TRP A 242 6.98 -18.72 5.64
N GLN A 243 8.00 -19.46 5.17
CA GLN A 243 8.92 -18.98 4.14
C GLN A 243 8.18 -18.67 2.83
N ALA A 244 7.32 -19.59 2.37
CA ALA A 244 6.52 -19.38 1.17
C ALA A 244 5.56 -18.19 1.29
N SER A 245 4.89 -18.06 2.45
CA SER A 245 3.92 -17.01 2.71
C SER A 245 4.57 -15.63 2.91
N ALA A 246 5.73 -15.61 3.58
CA ALA A 246 6.55 -14.40 3.75
C ALA A 246 7.11 -13.94 2.40
N GLN A 247 7.61 -14.86 1.57
CA GLN A 247 8.06 -14.55 0.22
C GLN A 247 6.94 -13.95 -0.63
N ARG A 248 5.73 -14.52 -0.57
CA ARG A 248 4.57 -13.96 -1.28
C ARG A 248 4.21 -12.57 -0.76
N SER A 249 4.24 -12.37 0.56
CA SER A 249 3.99 -11.08 1.18
C SER A 249 5.01 -10.04 0.74
N TRP A 250 6.31 -10.38 0.69
CA TRP A 250 7.37 -9.48 0.22
C TRP A 250 7.20 -9.11 -1.26
N GLN A 251 6.79 -10.04 -2.12
CA GLN A 251 6.49 -9.74 -3.53
C GLN A 251 5.34 -8.74 -3.66
N LEU A 252 4.23 -8.97 -2.96
CA LEU A 252 3.05 -8.09 -3.00
C LEU A 252 3.35 -6.69 -2.48
N LEU A 253 4.07 -6.65 -1.36
CA LEU A 253 4.54 -5.42 -0.79
C LEU A 253 5.49 -4.74 -1.83
N ALA A 254 6.46 -5.43 -2.45
CA ALA A 254 7.38 -4.78 -3.41
C ALA A 254 6.64 -4.16 -4.60
N GLN A 255 5.57 -4.83 -5.06
CA GLN A 255 4.64 -4.28 -6.04
C GLN A 255 3.94 -3.02 -5.52
N LEU A 256 3.40 -3.04 -4.29
CA LEU A 256 2.81 -1.84 -3.65
C LEU A 256 3.79 -0.66 -3.63
N HIS A 257 5.04 -0.90 -3.26
CA HIS A 257 6.05 0.15 -3.24
C HIS A 257 6.33 0.70 -4.64
N ALA A 258 6.48 -0.18 -5.64
CA ALA A 258 6.70 0.26 -7.02
C ALA A 258 5.51 1.06 -7.57
N THR A 259 4.27 0.65 -7.28
CA THR A 259 3.05 1.37 -7.65
C THR A 259 2.97 2.74 -6.98
N ASP A 260 3.26 2.82 -5.68
CA ASP A 260 3.30 4.06 -4.90
C ASP A 260 4.30 5.06 -5.50
N ARG A 261 5.50 4.58 -5.87
CA ARG A 261 6.50 5.40 -6.58
C ARG A 261 6.04 5.87 -7.95
N LEU A 262 5.32 5.05 -8.71
CA LEU A 262 4.75 5.45 -9.99
C LEU A 262 3.66 6.52 -9.83
N ILE A 263 2.81 6.39 -8.80
CA ILE A 263 1.81 7.41 -8.48
C ILE A 263 2.49 8.74 -8.18
N ASP A 264 3.52 8.76 -7.34
CA ASP A 264 4.25 9.99 -7.03
C ASP A 264 4.82 10.66 -8.29
N LEU A 265 5.44 9.88 -9.18
CA LEU A 265 6.00 10.39 -10.44
C LEU A 265 4.91 10.97 -11.36
N LEU A 266 3.77 10.32 -11.49
CA LEU A 266 2.63 10.85 -12.26
C LEU A 266 2.02 12.09 -11.60
N VAL A 267 2.02 12.16 -10.27
CA VAL A 267 1.57 13.36 -9.55
C VAL A 267 2.56 14.51 -9.76
N TYR A 268 3.87 14.27 -9.74
CA TYR A 268 4.85 15.31 -10.08
C TYR A 268 4.65 15.84 -11.50
N GLN A 269 4.37 14.96 -12.48
CA GLN A 269 4.00 15.36 -13.84
C GLN A 269 2.70 16.17 -13.89
N LEU A 270 1.67 15.75 -13.16
CA LEU A 270 0.38 16.44 -13.09
C LEU A 270 0.51 17.88 -12.58
N TYR A 271 1.43 18.11 -11.64
CA TYR A 271 1.69 19.43 -11.06
C TYR A 271 2.81 20.19 -11.79
N GLY A 272 3.42 19.60 -12.82
CA GLY A 272 4.48 20.23 -13.61
C GLY A 272 5.74 20.54 -12.78
N LEU A 273 6.11 19.66 -11.84
CA LEU A 273 7.29 19.87 -11.01
C LEU A 273 8.58 19.69 -11.82
N GLU A 274 9.46 20.69 -11.71
CA GLU A 274 10.83 20.60 -12.20
C GLU A 274 11.68 19.68 -11.29
N PRO A 275 12.77 19.08 -11.80
CA PRO A 275 13.60 18.14 -11.03
C PRO A 275 14.08 18.67 -9.67
N SER A 276 14.44 19.95 -9.58
CA SER A 276 14.87 20.58 -8.32
C SER A 276 13.74 20.72 -7.29
N ALA A 277 12.50 20.91 -7.75
CA ALA A 277 11.33 20.90 -6.88
C ALA A 277 11.03 19.48 -6.38
N ILE A 278 11.21 18.47 -7.23
CA ILE A 278 11.08 17.06 -6.81
C ILE A 278 12.15 16.71 -5.78
N ASP A 279 13.40 17.16 -5.97
CA ASP A 279 14.48 16.97 -4.99
C ASP A 279 14.13 17.54 -3.62
N LEU A 280 13.51 18.72 -3.57
CA LEU A 280 13.05 19.34 -2.32
C LEU A 280 11.95 18.51 -1.66
N VAL A 281 10.97 18.03 -2.44
CA VAL A 281 9.85 17.23 -1.93
C VAL A 281 10.34 15.87 -1.41
N GLU A 282 11.29 15.23 -2.09
CA GLU A 282 11.80 13.90 -1.74
C GLU A 282 12.81 13.92 -0.59
N HIS A 283 13.38 15.08 -0.22
CA HIS A 283 14.39 15.21 0.83
C HIS A 283 13.98 14.57 2.16
N ASP A 284 12.73 14.77 2.58
CA ASP A 284 12.20 14.31 3.88
C ASP A 284 11.31 13.05 3.75
N ARG A 285 11.39 12.32 2.63
CA ARG A 285 10.50 11.16 2.41
C ARG A 285 10.82 10.03 3.39
N GLN A 286 9.86 9.73 4.26
CA GLN A 286 9.92 8.54 5.09
C GLN A 286 9.62 7.28 4.28
N GLN A 287 10.34 6.19 4.56
CA GLN A 287 10.06 4.89 3.95
C GLN A 287 8.71 4.35 4.44
N ARG A 288 7.72 4.30 3.54
CA ARG A 288 6.37 3.78 3.82
C ARG A 288 6.32 2.25 3.85
N TYR A 289 7.24 1.60 3.16
CA TYR A 289 7.29 0.16 3.00
C TYR A 289 8.65 -0.40 3.41
N VAL A 290 8.65 -1.36 4.34
CA VAL A 290 9.86 -2.03 4.84
C VAL A 290 9.87 -3.47 4.35
N TYR A 291 10.91 -3.83 3.61
CA TYR A 291 11.20 -5.18 3.06
C TYR A 291 12.43 -5.74 3.75
N PRO A 292 12.57 -7.07 3.76
CA PRO A 292 12.96 -7.81 4.97
C PRO A 292 14.17 -7.18 5.65
N PRO A 293 14.20 -7.15 7.01
CA PRO A 293 15.42 -6.80 7.71
C PRO A 293 16.54 -7.64 7.10
N ASP A 294 17.67 -6.99 6.80
CA ASP A 294 18.82 -7.59 6.15
C ASP A 294 19.01 -9.04 6.59
N ARG A 295 19.13 -9.94 5.60
CA ARG A 295 19.26 -11.39 5.81
C ARG A 295 20.36 -11.73 6.80
#